data_AF-A0A7C4BDE4-F1
#
_entry.id   AF-A0A7C4BDE4-F1
#
_cell.length_a   1.000
_cell.length_b   1.000
_cell.length_c   1.000
_cell.angle_alpha   90.00
_cell.angle_beta   90.00
_cell.angle_gamma   90.00
#
_symmetry.space_group_name_H-M   'P 1'
#
loop_
_entity.id
_entity.type
_entity.pdbx_description
1 polymer ?
#
loop_
_entity_poly.entity_id
_entity_poly.type
_entity_poly.pdbx_seq_one_letter_code
_entity_poly.pdbx_strand_id
1 'polypeptide(L)' 'MYRPEIEGFLQRAYLALEEKVREGPLTDKDLRVVFEVHIAPRLERLGISDTFERKQLEDFVFSKLNDRSRQLNSQYWGKG' A
#
# COMPACT_ATOMS: atom_id res chain seq x y z
N MET A 1 -3.21 10.21 14.11
CA MET A 1 -1.87 10.65 13.70
C MET A 1 -1.88 10.80 12.19
N TYR A 2 -1.99 12.02 11.67
CA TYR A 2 -1.92 12.28 10.23
C TYR A 2 -0.49 12.71 9.91
N ARG A 3 0.24 11.85 9.19
CA ARG A 3 1.60 12.12 8.71
C ARG A 3 1.53 12.30 7.19
N PRO A 4 1.58 13.54 6.67
CA PRO A 4 1.52 13.82 5.22
C PRO A 4 2.58 13.05 4.42
N GLU A 5 3.70 12.71 5.05
CA GLU A 5 4.78 11.91 4.46
C GLU A 5 4.27 10.53 4.00
N ILE A 6 3.33 9.95 4.74
CA ILE A 6 2.75 8.63 4.43
C ILE A 6 1.86 8.71 3.19
N GLU A 7 1.16 9.82 2.96
CA GLU A 7 0.38 10.00 1.73
C GLU A 7 1.26 9.99 0.49
N GLY A 8 2.42 10.66 0.56
CA GLY A 8 3.42 10.63 -0.51
C GLY A 8 4.02 9.23 -0.73
N PHE A 9 4.01 8.35 0.28
CA PHE A 9 4.44 6.96 0.12
C PHE A 9 3.34 6.13 -0.55
N LEU A 10 2.09 6.30 -0.08
CA LEU A 10 0.91 5.63 -0.63
C LEU A 10 0.69 5.97 -2.11
N GLN A 11 0.90 7.21 -2.53
CA GLN A 11 0.70 7.61 -3.92
C GLN A 11 1.58 6.79 -4.89
N ARG A 12 2.85 6.55 -4.55
CA ARG A 12 3.74 5.71 -5.36
C ARG A 12 3.34 4.23 -5.34
N ALA A 13 2.92 3.73 -4.19
CA ALA A 13 2.42 2.37 -4.09
C ALA A 13 1.13 2.15 -4.90
N TYR A 14 0.25 3.15 -4.96
CA TYR A 14 -0.95 3.09 -5.77
C TYR A 14 -0.66 3.05 -7.27
N LEU A 15 0.32 3.82 -7.75
CA LEU A 15 0.77 3.73 -9.14
C LEU A 15 1.28 2.32 -9.48
N ALA A 16 2.03 1.68 -8.56
CA ALA A 16 2.48 0.31 -8.76
C ALA A 16 1.30 -0.69 -8.82
N LEU A 17 0.28 -0.52 -7.99
CA LEU A 17 -0.93 -1.35 -8.03
C LEU A 17 -1.74 -1.12 -9.32
N GLU A 18 -1.82 0.12 -9.80
CA GLU A 18 -2.51 0.47 -11.05
C GLU A 18 -1.85 -0.13 -12.29
N GLU A 19 -0.52 -0.19 -12.32
CA GLU A 19 0.19 -0.91 -13.40
C GLU A 19 -0.01 -2.42 -13.24
N LYS A 20 0.12 -2.95 -12.02
CA LYS A 20 0.03 -4.39 -11.77
C LYS A 20 -1.34 -4.97 -12.06
N VAL A 21 -2.43 -4.25 -11.73
CA VAL A 21 -3.80 -4.75 -11.94
C VAL A 21 -4.10 -4.99 -13.42
N ARG A 22 -3.40 -4.33 -14.34
CA ARG A 22 -3.58 -4.56 -15.79
C ARG A 22 -3.10 -5.95 -16.23
N GLU A 23 -2.20 -6.57 -15.47
CA GLU A 23 -1.70 -7.92 -15.73
C GLU A 23 -2.60 -9.02 -15.16
N GLY A 24 -3.42 -8.69 -14.16
CA GLY A 24 -4.32 -9.63 -13.50
C GLY A 24 -4.89 -9.08 -12.19
N PRO A 25 -5.88 -9.76 -11.57
CA PRO A 25 -6.41 -9.36 -10.28
C PRO A 25 -5.31 -9.31 -9.20
N LEU A 26 -5.29 -8.22 -8.45
CA LEU A 26 -4.35 -8.00 -7.34
C LEU A 26 -4.65 -8.96 -6.19
N THR A 27 -3.61 -9.58 -5.66
CA THR A 27 -3.66 -10.49 -4.51
C THR A 27 -2.98 -9.90 -3.28
N ASP A 28 -3.18 -10.52 -2.12
CA ASP A 28 -2.48 -10.15 -0.88
C ASP A 28 -0.95 -10.23 -1.03
N LYS A 29 -0.45 -11.14 -1.86
CA LYS A 29 0.98 -11.25 -2.18
C LYS A 29 1.47 -10.01 -2.93
N ASP A 30 0.70 -9.51 -3.89
CA ASP A 30 1.06 -8.30 -4.63
C ASP A 30 1.07 -7.07 -3.71
N LEU A 31 0.10 -6.97 -2.80
CA LEU A 31 0.08 -5.89 -1.80
C LEU A 31 1.31 -5.92 -0.91
N ARG A 32 1.74 -7.11 -0.47
CA ARG A 32 2.94 -7.27 0.35
C ARG A 32 4.21 -6.87 -0.41
N VAL A 33 4.34 -7.28 -1.68
CA VAL A 33 5.48 -6.88 -2.52
C VAL A 33 5.50 -5.35 -2.69
N VAL A 34 4.35 -4.74 -2.99
CA VAL A 34 4.26 -3.28 -3.13
C VAL A 34 4.62 -2.57 -1.83
N PHE A 35 4.17 -3.09 -0.68
CA PHE A 35 4.54 -2.56 0.62
C PHE A 35 6.06 -2.65 0.85
N GLU A 36 6.66 -3.83 0.65
CA GLU A 36 8.09 -4.07 0.88
C GLU A 36 8.98 -3.22 -0.05
N VAL A 37 8.58 -2.99 -1.30
CA VAL A 37 9.35 -2.21 -2.27
C VAL A 37 9.15 -0.69 -2.11
N HIS A 38 7.90 -0.25 -1.93
CA HIS A 38 7.55 1.17 -2.01
C HIS A 38 7.33 1.83 -0.65
N ILE A 39 7.01 1.09 0.41
CA ILE A 39 6.66 1.67 1.70
C ILE A 39 7.70 1.36 2.78
N ALA A 40 8.04 0.10 3.01
CA ALA A 40 8.91 -0.32 4.11
C ALA A 40 10.24 0.47 4.19
N PRO A 41 11.00 0.67 3.08
CA PRO A 41 12.26 1.41 3.12
C PRO A 41 12.07 2.89 3.50
N ARG A 42 10.87 3.43 3.29
CA ARG A 42 10.54 4.82 3.60
C ARG A 42 10.07 4.98 5.04
N LEU A 43 9.32 4.00 5.56
CA LEU A 43 8.99 3.93 6.99
C LEU A 43 10.25 3.79 7.84
N GLU A 44 11.21 2.98 7.41
CA GLU A 44 12.51 2.86 8.12
C GLU A 44 13.27 4.19 8.17
N ARG A 45 13.22 4.98 7.10
CA ARG A 45 13.83 6.32 7.05
C ARG A 45 13.16 7.36 7.94
N LEU A 46 11.92 7.11 8.40
CA LEU A 46 11.27 7.97 9.38
C LEU A 46 11.87 7.83 10.79
N GLY A 47 12.76 6.85 11.01
CA GLY A 47 13.44 6.67 12.29
C GLY A 47 12.49 6.36 13.44
N ILE A 48 11.33 5.75 13.16
CA ILE A 48 10.34 5.40 14.18
C ILE A 48 10.93 4.29 15.05
N SER A 49 11.38 4.67 16.24
CA SER A 49 11.98 3.76 17.23
C SER A 49 10.93 2.98 18.01
N ASP A 50 9.71 3.51 18.13
CA ASP A 50 8.63 2.85 18.83
C ASP A 50 8.00 1.75 17.97
N THR A 51 8.08 0.51 18.47
CA THR A 51 7.60 -0.67 17.73
C THR A 51 6.07 -0.66 17.58
N PHE A 52 5.35 -0.10 18.54
CA PHE A 52 3.90 -0.03 18.49
C PHE A 52 3.43 1.00 17.46
N GLU A 53 4.02 2.20 17.46
CA GLU A 53 3.77 3.24 16.47
C GLU A 53 4.11 2.74 15.06
N ARG A 54 5.25 2.06 14.89
CA ARG A 54 5.62 1.43 13.61
C ARG A 54 4.52 0.48 13.15
N LYS A 55 4.10 -0.45 14.01
CA LYS A 55 3.05 -1.42 13.67
C LYS A 55 1.73 -0.73 13.30
N GLN A 56 1.30 0.29 14.03
CA GLN A 56 0.08 1.05 13.68
C GLN A 56 0.18 1.70 12.30
N LEU A 57 1.35 2.20 11.92
CA LEU A 57 1.57 2.79 10.60
C LEU A 57 1.58 1.73 9.50
N GLU A 58 2.19 0.57 9.75
CA GLU A 58 2.16 -0.56 8.83
C GLU A 58 0.72 -1.05 8.62
N ASP A 59 -0.06 -1.24 9.68
CA ASP A 59 -1.46 -1.64 9.63
C ASP A 59 -2.32 -0.60 8.86
N PHE A 60 -2.09 0.69 9.11
CA PHE A 60 -2.75 1.77 8.38
C PHE A 60 -2.43 1.72 6.88
N VAL A 61 -1.15 1.56 6.51
CA VAL A 61 -0.75 1.45 5.11
C VAL A 61 -1.38 0.23 4.46
N PHE A 62 -1.35 -0.94 5.11
CA PHE A 62 -1.95 -2.16 4.56
C PHE A 62 -3.46 -2.00 4.36
N SER A 63 -4.17 -1.37 5.29
CA SER A 63 -5.59 -1.05 5.12
C SER A 63 -5.82 -0.21 3.86
N LYS A 64 -5.00 0.81 3.63
CA LYS A 64 -5.08 1.68 2.45
C LYS A 64 -4.75 0.97 1.14
N LEU A 65 -3.73 0.12 1.13
CA LEU A 65 -3.40 -0.71 -0.03
C LEU A 65 -4.52 -1.70 -0.34
N ASN A 66 -5.10 -2.33 0.68
CA ASN A 66 -6.20 -3.28 0.51
C ASN A 66 -7.45 -2.59 -0.07
N ASP A 67 -7.85 -1.45 0.50
CA ASP A 67 -8.96 -0.64 -0.03
C ASP A 67 -8.75 -0.28 -1.50
N ARG A 68 -7.54 0.18 -1.86
CA ARG A 68 -7.20 0.52 -3.25
C ARG A 68 -7.22 -0.70 -4.15
N SER A 69 -6.70 -1.84 -3.70
CA SER A 69 -6.70 -3.08 -4.50
C SER A 69 -8.10 -3.59 -4.79
N ARG A 70 -9.03 -3.50 -3.83
CA ARG A 70 -10.44 -3.89 -4.03
C ARG A 70 -11.11 -3.00 -5.06
N GLN A 71 -10.88 -1.69 -4.99
CA GLN A 71 -11.38 -0.74 -5.98
C GLN A 71 -10.84 -1.06 -7.38
N LEU A 72 -9.53 -1.26 -7.52
CA LEU A 72 -8.89 -1.56 -8.80
C LEU A 72 -9.35 -2.91 -9.35
N ASN A 73 -9.40 -3.95 -8.52
CA ASN A 73 -9.91 -5.26 -8.92
C ASN A 73 -11.35 -5.17 -9.41
N SER A 74 -12.21 -4.42 -8.71
CA SER A 74 -13.59 -4.20 -9.15
C SER A 74 -13.68 -3.40 -10.45
N GLN A 75 -12.79 -2.43 -10.67
CA GLN A 75 -12.79 -1.59 -11.88
C GLN A 75 -12.30 -2.33 -13.12
N TYR A 76 -11.24 -3.14 -13.00
CA TYR A 76 -10.60 -3.81 -14.13
C TYR A 76 -11.11 -5.24 -14.37
N TRP A 77 -11.53 -5.93 -13.31
CA TRP A 77 -11.87 -7.36 -13.34
C TRP A 77 -13.22 -7.66 -12.70
N GLY A 78 -13.89 -6.66 -12.10
CA GLY A 78 -15.25 -6.79 -11.62
C GLY A 78 -16.16 -6.97 -12.83
N LYS A 79 -16.78 -8.14 -12.93
CA LYS A 79 -17.75 -8.41 -14.00
C LYS A 79 -18.88 -7.37 -13.91
N GLY A 80 -19.18 -6.74 -15.05
CA GLY A 80 -20.56 -6.30 -15.32
C GLY A 80 -21.48 -7.51 -15.34
#